data_AF-A0A925JVE2-F1
#
_entry.id   AF-A0A925JVE2-F1
#
_cell.length_a   1.000
_cell.length_b   1.000
_cell.length_c   1.000
_cell.angle_alpha   90.00
_cell.angle_beta   90.00
_cell.angle_gamma   90.00
#
_symmetry.space_group_name_H-M   'P 1'
#
loop_
_entity.id
_entity.type
_entity.pdbx_description
1 polymer ?
#
loop_
_entity_poly.entity_id
_entity_poly.type
_entity_poly.pdbx_seq_one_letter_code
_entity_poly.pdbx_strand_id
1 'polypeptide(L)'
;MLNETLATATPFFGLIVKVEELLNVLVTTLVFAVFGLIVFGIAYTIIVKATPFSIRKEIEEDHNTALAIVIGAVIIGISLIIAAAIQG
;
A
#
# COMPACT_ATOMS: atom_id res chain seq x y z
N MET A 1 -14.66 22.14 47.71
CA MET A 1 -15.35 22.46 46.44
C MET A 1 -14.41 22.79 45.27
N LEU A 2 -13.07 22.91 45.46
CA LEU A 2 -12.10 23.18 44.37
C LEU A 2 -11.17 22.00 44.01
N ASN A 3 -11.32 20.83 44.65
CA ASN A 3 -10.42 19.68 44.42
C ASN A 3 -11.03 18.57 43.54
N GLU A 4 -12.27 18.75 43.06
CA GLU A 4 -12.94 17.78 42.17
C GLU A 4 -12.91 18.22 40.71
N THR A 5 -12.63 19.51 40.44
CA THR A 5 -12.57 20.10 39.10
C THR A 5 -11.23 19.88 38.39
N LEU A 6 -10.21 19.33 39.05
CA LEU A 6 -8.90 19.00 38.45
C LEU A 6 -8.74 17.50 38.14
N ALA A 7 -9.69 16.65 38.55
CA ALA A 7 -9.65 15.20 38.31
C ALA A 7 -10.22 14.77 36.95
N THR A 8 -10.74 15.70 36.15
CA THR A 8 -11.36 15.44 34.83
C THR A 8 -10.46 15.81 33.64
N ALA A 9 -9.19 16.13 33.88
CA ALA A 9 -8.21 16.41 32.82
C ALA A 9 -7.33 15.18 32.51
N THR A 10 -7.91 13.98 32.49
CA THR A 10 -7.27 12.82 31.83
C THR A 10 -7.06 13.24 30.37
N PRO A 11 -5.82 13.21 29.84
CA PRO A 11 -5.59 13.61 28.46
C PRO A 11 -6.46 12.73 27.57
N PHE A 12 -7.43 13.35 26.90
CA PHE A 12 -8.42 12.74 26.01
C PHE A 12 -7.81 11.72 25.03
N PHE A 13 -6.51 11.88 24.73
CA PHE A 13 -5.69 10.98 23.93
C PHE A 13 -5.54 9.54 24.47
N GLY A 14 -5.42 9.36 25.80
CA GLY A 14 -5.23 8.03 26.42
C GLY A 14 -6.50 7.20 26.51
N LEU A 15 -7.68 7.80 26.31
CA LEU A 15 -8.97 7.12 26.32
C LEU A 15 -9.41 6.66 24.92
N ILE A 16 -8.79 7.19 23.86
CA ILE A 16 -9.20 6.99 22.46
C ILE A 16 -8.27 6.04 21.71
N VAL A 17 -6.97 6.02 22.05
CA VAL A 17 -5.99 5.14 21.41
C VAL A 17 -5.22 4.39 22.49
N LYS A 18 -5.53 3.10 22.65
CA LYS A 18 -4.69 2.21 23.46
C LYS A 18 -3.41 1.93 22.69
N VAL A 19 -2.25 2.16 23.31
CA VAL A 19 -0.95 1.93 22.66
C VAL A 19 -0.77 0.46 22.27
N GLU A 20 -1.36 -0.47 23.02
CA GLU A 20 -1.36 -1.89 22.64
C GLU A 20 -2.15 -2.15 21.35
N GLU A 21 -3.26 -1.44 21.13
CA GLU A 21 -4.05 -1.55 19.88
C GLU A 21 -3.31 -0.93 18.70
N LEU A 22 -2.63 0.21 18.92
CA LEU A 22 -1.82 0.85 17.88
C LEU A 22 -0.72 -0.10 17.37
N LEU A 23 -0.03 -0.81 18.28
CA LEU A 23 1.04 -1.73 17.92
C LEU A 23 0.50 -2.89 17.06
N ASN A 24 -0.67 -3.44 17.42
CA ASN A 24 -1.33 -4.49 16.64
C ASN A 24 -1.73 -4.02 15.24
N VAL A 25 -2.28 -2.81 15.10
CA VAL A 25 -2.65 -2.21 13.81
C VAL A 25 -1.41 -1.99 12.94
N LEU A 26 -0.31 -1.51 13.54
CA LEU A 26 0.95 -1.24 12.83
C LEU A 26 1.56 -2.53 12.29
N VAL A 27 1.62 -3.58 13.10
CA VAL A 27 2.13 -4.91 12.68
C VAL A 27 1.27 -5.47 11.55
N THR A 28 -0.05 -5.42 11.70
CA THR A 28 -0.99 -5.91 10.69
C THR A 28 -0.82 -5.15 9.37
N THR A 29 -0.75 -3.82 9.42
CA THR A 29 -0.53 -2.96 8.25
C THR A 29 0.79 -3.29 7.56
N LEU A 30 1.86 -3.48 8.33
CA LEU A 30 3.18 -3.82 7.80
C LEU A 30 3.16 -5.17 7.06
N VAL A 31 2.51 -6.18 7.63
CA VAL A 31 2.36 -7.50 7.00
C VAL A 31 1.63 -7.40 5.67
N PHE A 32 0.49 -6.70 5.62
CA PHE A 32 -0.26 -6.52 4.37
C PHE A 32 0.50 -5.67 3.34
N ALA A 33 1.23 -4.64 3.77
CA ALA A 33 2.06 -3.83 2.88
C ALA A 33 3.18 -4.66 2.23
N VAL A 34 3.89 -5.48 3.01
CA VAL A 34 4.92 -6.38 2.50
C VAL A 34 4.33 -7.43 1.58
N PHE A 35 3.17 -8.00 1.94
CA PHE A 35 2.47 -8.94 1.08
C PHE A 35 2.11 -8.32 -0.28
N GLY A 36 1.54 -7.11 -0.28
CA GLY A 36 1.24 -6.36 -1.51
C GLY A 36 2.48 -6.11 -2.36
N LEU A 37 3.61 -5.76 -1.74
CA LEU A 37 4.88 -5.55 -2.45
C LEU A 37 5.40 -6.84 -3.09
N ILE A 38 5.30 -7.98 -2.40
CA ILE A 38 5.70 -9.29 -2.94
C ILE A 38 4.83 -9.66 -4.15
N VAL A 39 3.51 -9.53 -4.03
CA VAL A 39 2.55 -9.83 -5.11
C VAL A 39 2.82 -8.92 -6.32
N PHE A 40 3.03 -7.62 -6.07
CA PHE A 40 3.38 -6.66 -7.10
C PHE A 40 4.69 -7.02 -7.82
N GLY A 41 5.75 -7.38 -7.06
CA GLY A 41 7.03 -7.78 -7.62
C GLY A 41 6.94 -9.05 -8.48
N ILE A 42 6.14 -10.03 -8.05
CA ILE A 42 5.89 -11.25 -8.83
C ILE A 42 5.16 -10.90 -10.14
N ALA A 43 4.08 -10.11 -10.07
CA ALA A 43 3.33 -9.70 -11.24
C ALA A 43 4.19 -8.91 -12.24
N TYR A 44 5.00 -7.96 -11.75
CA TYR A 44 5.96 -7.21 -12.56
C TYR A 44 6.97 -8.14 -13.25
N THR A 45 7.53 -9.10 -12.52
CA THR A 45 8.48 -10.07 -13.08
C THR A 45 7.84 -10.93 -14.17
N ILE A 46 6.58 -11.34 -13.98
CA ILE A 46 5.81 -12.09 -14.99
C ILE A 46 5.65 -11.25 -16.26
N ILE A 47 5.28 -9.97 -16.13
CA ILE A 47 5.13 -9.06 -17.27
C ILE A 47 6.44 -8.92 -18.03
N VAL A 48 7.54 -8.62 -17.34
CA VAL A 48 8.87 -8.47 -17.96
C VAL A 48 9.28 -9.74 -18.69
N LYS A 49 8.99 -10.92 -18.13
CA LYS A 49 9.33 -12.20 -18.76
C LYS A 49 8.39 -12.56 -19.92
N ALA A 50 7.12 -12.18 -19.85
CA ALA A 50 6.15 -12.40 -20.92
C ALA A 50 6.36 -11.46 -22.11
N THR A 51 7.00 -10.32 -21.89
CA THR A 51 7.26 -9.31 -22.91
C THR A 51 8.60 -9.62 -23.60
N PRO A 52 8.63 -10.01 -24.89
CA PRO A 52 9.87 -10.41 -25.57
C PRO A 52 10.78 -9.23 -25.97
N PHE A 53 10.44 -8.01 -25.55
CA PHE A 53 11.13 -6.77 -25.88
C PHE A 53 11.41 -5.95 -24.60
N SER A 54 12.41 -5.08 -24.68
CA SER A 54 12.81 -4.25 -23.55
C SER A 54 11.82 -3.10 -23.35
N ILE A 55 10.99 -3.18 -22.30
CA ILE A 55 10.04 -2.12 -21.94
C ILE A 55 10.75 -0.76 -21.79
N ARG A 56 11.95 -0.75 -21.20
CA ARG A 56 12.73 0.46 -21.02
C ARG A 56 13.13 1.06 -22.37
N LYS A 57 13.61 0.23 -23.30
CA LYS A 57 14.03 0.69 -24.62
C LYS A 57 12.86 1.29 -25.39
N GLU A 58 11.72 0.60 -25.40
CA GLU A 58 10.55 1.08 -26.13
C GLU A 58 10.01 2.41 -25.58
N ILE A 59 10.10 2.64 -24.26
CA ILE A 59 9.60 3.87 -23.63
C ILE A 59 10.62 5.02 -23.77
N GLU A 60 11.92 4.76 -23.51
CA GLU A 60 12.95 5.81 -23.49
C GLU A 60 13.48 6.15 -24.89
N GLU A 61 13.77 5.15 -25.73
CA GLU A 61 14.41 5.33 -27.04
C GLU A 61 13.37 5.48 -28.15
N ASP A 62 12.41 4.56 -28.21
CA ASP A 62 11.40 4.55 -29.28
C ASP A 62 10.16 5.42 -28.97
N HIS A 63 10.14 6.07 -27.79
CA HIS A 63 9.07 6.95 -27.32
C HIS A 63 7.66 6.35 -27.48
N ASN A 64 7.53 5.05 -27.22
CA ASN A 64 6.28 4.32 -27.37
C ASN A 64 5.32 4.63 -26.19
N THR A 65 4.56 5.71 -26.33
CA THR A 65 3.54 6.12 -25.36
C THR A 65 2.45 5.06 -25.16
N ALA A 66 2.12 4.27 -26.19
CA ALA A 66 1.12 3.22 -26.07
C ALA A 66 1.58 2.14 -25.08
N LEU A 67 2.85 1.74 -25.13
CA LEU A 67 3.42 0.81 -24.16
C LEU A 67 3.41 1.39 -22.75
N ALA A 68 3.75 2.67 -22.60
CA ALA A 68 3.71 3.34 -21.29
C ALA A 68 2.30 3.34 -20.68
N ILE A 69 1.27 3.60 -21.50
CA ILE A 69 -0.14 3.54 -21.06
C ILE A 69 -0.53 2.12 -20.66
N VAL A 70 -0.15 1.11 -21.45
CA VAL A 70 -0.47 -0.29 -21.13
C VAL A 70 0.18 -0.71 -19.81
N ILE A 71 1.46 -0.40 -19.61
CA ILE A 71 2.16 -0.71 -18.35
C ILE A 71 1.50 0.03 -17.17
N GLY A 72 1.13 1.30 -17.34
CA GLY A 72 0.39 2.06 -16.34
C GLY A 72 -0.95 1.41 -15.98
N ALA A 73 -1.73 0.98 -16.98
CA ALA A 73 -3.00 0.31 -16.78
C ALA A 73 -2.85 -1.03 -16.05
N VAL A 74 -1.80 -1.80 -16.35
CA VAL A 74 -1.50 -3.06 -15.66
C VAL A 74 -1.13 -2.82 -14.18
N ILE A 75 -0.32 -1.80 -13.89
CA ILE A 75 0.02 -1.41 -12.51
C ILE A 75 -1.23 -1.01 -11.72
N ILE A 76 -2.13 -0.24 -12.33
CA ILE A 76 -3.41 0.14 -11.72
C ILE A 76 -4.28 -1.11 -11.46
N GLY A 77 -4.40 -2.01 -12.43
CA GLY A 77 -5.15 -3.26 -12.28
C GLY A 77 -4.65 -4.12 -11.12
N ILE A 78 -3.34 -4.29 -10.99
CA ILE A 78 -2.73 -5.05 -9.89
C ILE A 78 -3.00 -4.37 -8.54
N SER A 79 -2.88 -3.04 -8.50
CA SER A 79 -3.16 -2.26 -7.28
C SER A 79 -4.61 -2.44 -6.81
N LEU A 80 -5.57 -2.48 -7.75
CA LEU A 80 -6.98 -2.73 -7.45
C LEU A 80 -7.23 -4.15 -6.95
N ILE A 81 -6.59 -5.16 -7.54
CA ILE A 81 -6.70 -6.55 -7.07
C ILE A 81 -6.18 -6.67 -5.64
N ILE A 82 -5.03 -6.06 -5.33
CA ILE A 82 -4.46 -6.05 -3.98
C ILE A 82 -5.39 -5.32 -3.00
N ALA A 83 -5.92 -4.16 -3.39
CA ALA A 83 -6.87 -3.42 -2.56
C ALA A 83 -8.12 -4.24 -2.25
N ALA A 84 -8.71 -4.89 -3.26
CA ALA A 84 -9.86 -5.77 -3.07
C ALA A 84 -9.54 -6.99 -2.19
N ALA A 85 -8.32 -7.54 -2.29
CA ALA A 85 -7.89 -8.66 -1.46
C ALA A 85 -7.66 -8.29 0.01
N ILE A 86 -7.30 -7.03 0.31
CA ILE A 86 -7.17 -6.52 1.68
C ILE A 86 -8.54 -6.17 2.28
N GLN A 87 -9.49 -5.77 1.43
CA GLN A 87 -10.79 -5.24 1.84
C GLN A 87 -11.91 -6.31 1.89
N GLY A 88 -11.71 -7.45 1.25
CA GLY A 88 -12.58 -8.63 1.32
C GLY A 88 -12.34 -9.46 2.59
#